data_AF-A0A166D5W3-F1
#
_entry.id   AF-A0A166D5W3-F1
#
_cell.length_a   1.000
_cell.length_b   1.000
_cell.length_c   1.000
_cell.angle_alpha   90.00
_cell.angle_beta   90.00
_cell.angle_gamma   90.00
#
_symmetry.space_group_name_H-M   'P 1'
#
loop_
_entity.id
_entity.type
_entity.pdbx_description
1 polymer ?
#
loop_
_entity_poly.entity_id
_entity_poly.type
_entity_poly.pdbx_seq_one_letter_code
_entity_poly.pdbx_strand_id
1 'polypeptide(L)'
;MSLQVNLSSRELSTAYKAVIDGDSDWTLFTYERGGNDLKVQASGNGGLEELEEEFSDGRIQYAFVRVKDPNTELFKFVQINWCGDGVPESKKGLFHTHSSAVAQFLKGTHVVINARNEADVSPRLIMKRVEEASGSKYSVHKESARKYEPIAPVGTSYTPIGKPDIGALRKTGPSSVAAAPPAKKASLVYPIAISILT
;
A
#
# COMPACT_ATOMS: atom_id res chain seq x y z
N MET A 1 33.51 19.13 -2.53
CA MET A 1 32.47 18.87 -1.50
C MET A 1 31.90 17.49 -1.79
N SER A 2 31.90 16.58 -0.82
CA SER A 2 31.29 15.25 -0.99
C SER A 2 29.78 15.38 -1.19
N LEU A 3 29.21 14.61 -2.12
CA LEU A 3 27.75 14.52 -2.32
C LEU A 3 27.07 13.60 -1.30
N GLN A 4 27.84 13.03 -0.36
CA GLN A 4 27.32 12.15 0.68
C GLN A 4 26.98 12.95 1.93
N VAL A 5 25.96 12.49 2.64
CA VAL A 5 25.61 12.98 3.97
C VAL A 5 26.62 12.50 5.00
N ASN A 6 27.06 13.38 5.89
CA ASN A 6 27.92 13.01 7.01
C ASN A 6 27.08 12.77 8.27
N LEU A 7 27.19 11.56 8.82
CA LEU A 7 26.44 11.06 9.97
C LEU A 7 27.37 10.73 11.15
N SER A 8 28.61 11.21 11.13
CA SER A 8 29.65 10.82 12.09
C SER A 8 29.52 11.52 13.44
N SER A 9 28.62 12.50 13.57
CA SER A 9 28.45 13.25 14.81
C SER A 9 27.95 12.35 15.94
N ARG A 10 28.60 12.44 17.10
CA ARG A 10 28.22 11.69 18.31
C ARG A 10 26.84 12.11 18.81
N GLU A 11 26.45 13.37 18.61
CA GLU A 11 25.16 13.90 19.04
C GLU A 11 24.00 13.18 18.37
N LEU A 12 24.13 12.86 17.08
CA LEU A 12 23.12 12.09 16.33
C LEU A 12 22.91 10.70 16.95
N SER A 13 24.01 10.03 17.29
CA SER A 13 23.97 8.71 17.91
C SER A 13 23.38 8.74 19.31
N THR A 14 23.68 9.80 20.09
CA THR A 14 23.12 9.99 21.43
C THR A 14 21.61 10.25 21.37
N ALA A 15 21.16 11.15 20.51
CA ALA A 15 19.74 11.49 20.36
C ALA A 15 18.92 10.30 19.82
N TYR A 16 19.47 9.56 18.85
CA TYR A 16 18.86 8.33 18.35
C TYR A 16 18.70 7.27 19.46
N LYS A 17 19.73 7.07 20.29
CA LYS A 17 19.66 6.13 21.42
C LYS A 17 18.65 6.56 22.47
N ALA A 18 18.58 7.86 22.79
CA ALA A 18 17.57 8.39 23.72
C ALA A 18 16.14 8.03 23.29
N VAL A 19 15.85 8.04 21.98
CA VAL A 19 14.54 7.62 21.46
C VAL A 19 14.31 6.11 21.55
N ILE A 20 15.36 5.31 21.36
CA ILE A 20 15.27 3.85 21.50
C ILE A 20 15.07 3.43 22.95
N ASP A 21 15.87 4.00 23.85
CA ASP A 21 15.85 3.72 25.29
C ASP A 21 14.56 4.26 25.92
N GLY A 22 13.96 5.26 25.28
CA GLY A 22 12.66 5.80 25.65
C GLY A 22 12.70 7.03 26.55
N ASP A 23 13.88 7.64 26.69
CA ASP A 23 14.08 8.91 27.37
C ASP A 23 13.45 10.07 26.58
N SER A 24 13.40 9.93 25.25
CA SER A 24 12.72 10.86 24.35
C SER A 24 11.74 10.16 23.42
N ASP A 25 10.64 10.82 23.07
CA ASP A 25 9.67 10.25 22.13
C ASP A 25 10.05 10.53 20.69
N TRP A 26 10.66 11.68 20.42
CA TRP A 26 11.09 12.05 19.08
C TRP A 26 12.42 12.83 19.09
N THR A 27 13.10 12.76 17.95
CA THR A 27 14.26 13.62 17.64
C THR A 27 14.22 14.04 16.18
N LEU A 28 14.71 15.25 15.92
CA LEU A 28 14.71 15.90 14.62
C LEU A 28 16.13 16.30 14.24
N PHE A 29 16.55 15.88 13.06
CA PHE A 29 17.86 16.17 12.49
C PHE A 29 17.74 17.14 11.32
N THR A 30 18.71 18.05 11.19
CA THR A 30 18.80 18.98 10.07
C THR A 30 20.24 19.17 9.62
N TYR A 31 20.43 19.76 8.45
CA TYR A 31 21.76 20.07 7.93
C TYR A 31 22.39 21.26 8.64
N GLU A 32 23.70 21.18 8.85
CA GLU A 32 24.51 22.33 9.22
C GLU A 32 24.64 23.33 8.05
N ARG A 33 24.85 24.61 8.37
CA ARG A 33 24.92 25.68 7.37
C ARG A 33 26.18 25.50 6.52
N GLY A 34 25.99 25.30 5.22
CA GLY A 34 27.09 25.30 4.25
C GLY A 34 27.69 23.93 3.94
N GLY A 35 27.18 22.85 4.55
CA GLY A 35 27.65 21.47 4.33
C GLY A 35 26.52 20.45 4.20
N ASN A 36 26.92 19.18 4.08
CA ASN A 36 26.03 18.01 4.07
C ASN A 36 26.12 17.24 5.41
N ASP A 37 26.58 17.91 6.46
CA ASP A 37 26.69 17.37 7.82
C ASP A 37 25.34 17.50 8.54
N LEU A 38 24.85 16.39 9.12
CA LEU A 38 23.64 16.42 9.95
C LEU A 38 23.98 16.75 11.41
N LYS A 39 23.07 17.49 12.03
CA LYS A 39 23.07 17.80 13.46
C LYS A 39 21.68 17.61 14.06
N VAL A 40 21.63 17.50 15.39
CA VAL A 40 20.36 17.50 16.13
C VAL A 40 19.79 18.92 16.11
N GLN A 41 18.56 19.07 15.65
CA GLN A 41 17.81 20.32 15.73
C GLN A 41 17.06 20.40 17.06
N ALA A 42 16.27 19.37 17.36
CA ALA A 42 15.40 19.31 18.52
C ALA A 42 15.11 17.86 18.92
N SER A 43 14.65 17.67 20.14
CA SER A 43 14.17 16.39 20.70
C SER A 43 13.16 16.69 21.78
N GLY A 44 12.14 15.85 21.91
CA GLY A 44 11.04 16.09 22.84
C GLY A 44 10.25 14.84 23.20
N ASN A 45 9.30 15.05 24.12
CA ASN A 45 8.46 14.02 24.74
C ASN A 45 6.97 14.29 24.51
N GLY A 46 6.63 15.27 23.66
CA GLY A 46 5.27 15.63 23.28
C GLY A 46 4.74 14.83 22.09
N GLY A 47 5.41 13.74 21.69
CA GLY A 47 4.92 12.84 20.66
C GLY A 47 4.90 13.44 19.24
N LEU A 48 3.88 13.08 18.46
CA LEU A 48 3.76 13.51 17.06
C LEU A 48 3.23 14.93 16.94
N GLU A 49 2.43 15.38 17.90
CA GLU A 49 1.82 16.71 17.95
C GLU A 49 2.89 17.80 18.08
N GLU A 50 3.83 17.62 19.00
CA GLU A 50 4.97 18.54 19.16
C GLU A 50 5.91 18.49 17.94
N LEU A 51 6.14 17.29 17.40
CA LEU A 51 7.03 17.09 16.26
C LEU A 51 6.52 17.79 14.98
N GLU A 52 5.20 17.83 14.76
CA GLU A 52 4.59 18.48 13.59
C GLU A 52 4.95 19.97 13.53
N GLU A 53 4.96 20.67 14.68
CA GLU A 53 5.22 22.11 14.78
C GLU A 53 6.70 22.48 14.58
N GLU A 54 7.62 21.52 14.72
CA GLU A 54 9.07 21.74 14.62
C GLU A 54 9.61 21.67 13.18
N PHE A 55 8.80 21.16 12.25
CA PHE A 55 9.18 21.12 10.84
C PHE A 55 9.25 22.52 10.22
N SER A 56 10.11 22.67 9.22
CA SER A 56 10.31 23.95 8.53
C SER A 56 10.41 23.72 7.03
N ASP A 57 9.56 24.44 6.28
CA ASP A 57 9.48 24.36 4.81
C ASP A 57 10.79 24.72 4.10
N GLY A 58 11.62 25.55 4.73
CA GLY A 58 12.88 26.01 4.14
C GLY A 58 14.03 25.00 4.24
N ARG A 59 13.81 23.83 4.85
CA ARG A 59 14.88 22.89 5.19
C ARG A 59 14.51 21.44 4.88
N ILE A 60 15.54 20.65 4.57
CA ILE A 60 15.44 19.19 4.59
C ILE A 60 15.70 18.75 6.03
N GLN A 61 14.84 17.89 6.55
CA GLN A 61 14.91 17.42 7.92
C GLN A 61 14.60 15.93 7.97
N TYR A 62 15.10 15.26 9.01
CA TYR A 62 14.87 13.85 9.24
C TYR A 62 14.43 13.65 10.68
N ALA A 63 13.23 13.16 10.89
CA ALA A 63 12.75 12.86 12.22
C ALA A 63 12.78 11.36 12.48
N PHE A 64 13.02 11.00 13.73
CA PHE A 64 12.89 9.64 14.25
C PHE A 64 12.00 9.69 15.47
N VAL A 65 10.88 8.98 15.42
CA VAL A 65 9.83 9.02 16.46
C VAL A 65 9.44 7.63 16.91
N ARG A 66 9.21 7.51 18.21
CA ARG A 66 8.65 6.34 18.87
C ARG A 66 7.16 6.56 19.08
N VAL A 67 6.34 5.65 18.55
CA VAL A 67 4.88 5.71 18.67
C VAL A 67 4.35 4.39 19.22
N LYS A 68 3.32 4.44 20.06
CA LYS A 68 2.62 3.24 20.55
C LYS A 68 1.49 2.88 19.58
N ASP A 69 1.55 1.71 18.94
CA ASP A 69 0.49 1.25 18.05
C ASP A 69 -0.77 0.87 18.86
N PRO A 70 -1.95 1.43 18.56
CA PRO A 70 -3.17 1.14 19.31
C PRO A 70 -3.64 -0.32 19.19
N ASN A 71 -3.27 -1.04 18.13
CA ASN A 71 -3.72 -2.42 17.91
C ASN A 71 -2.90 -3.45 18.68
N THR A 72 -1.58 -3.25 18.71
CA THR A 72 -0.64 -4.20 19.32
C THR A 72 -0.16 -3.75 20.69
N GLU A 73 -0.40 -2.49 21.06
CA GLU A 73 0.16 -1.82 22.23
C GLU A 73 1.69 -1.80 22.30
N LEU A 74 2.37 -2.17 21.21
CA LEU A 74 3.82 -2.19 21.10
C LEU A 74 4.33 -0.85 20.57
N PHE A 75 5.51 -0.46 21.05
CA PHE A 75 6.23 0.68 20.50
C PHE A 75 6.81 0.34 19.14
N LYS A 76 6.65 1.26 18.20
CA LYS A 76 7.23 1.21 16.87
C LYS A 76 8.00 2.48 16.60
N PHE A 77 9.01 2.33 15.75
CA PHE A 77 9.86 3.43 15.35
C PHE A 77 9.52 3.84 13.92
N VAL A 78 9.29 5.14 13.73
CA VAL A 78 8.97 5.74 12.44
C VAL A 78 10.06 6.72 12.08
N GLN A 79 10.55 6.62 10.85
CA GLN A 79 11.43 7.61 10.25
C GLN A 79 10.61 8.49 9.32
N ILE A 80 10.72 9.80 9.49
CA ILE A 80 10.06 10.80 8.64
C ILE A 80 11.15 11.56 7.90
N ASN A 81 11.14 11.46 6.58
CA ASN A 81 12.02 12.23 5.71
C ASN A 81 11.24 13.45 5.21
N TRP A 82 11.56 14.61 5.75
CA TRP A 82 10.91 15.87 5.42
C TRP A 82 11.70 16.63 4.35
N CYS A 83 11.04 16.94 3.25
CA CYS A 83 11.58 17.80 2.20
C CYS A 83 10.63 18.98 1.98
N GLY A 84 10.81 20.05 2.77
CA GLY A 84 9.97 21.24 2.69
C GLY A 84 9.97 21.91 1.32
N ASP A 85 8.86 22.58 1.01
CA ASP A 85 8.63 23.18 -0.31
C ASP A 85 9.63 24.32 -0.63
N GLY A 86 10.05 25.07 0.40
CA GLY A 86 11.02 26.16 0.30
C GLY A 86 12.47 25.72 0.10
N VAL A 87 12.77 24.42 0.05
CA VAL A 87 14.13 23.92 -0.17
C VAL A 87 14.59 24.23 -1.61
N PRO A 88 15.83 24.74 -1.82
CA PRO A 88 16.39 24.94 -3.15
C PRO A 88 16.45 23.64 -3.98
N GLU A 89 16.06 23.71 -5.24
CA GLU A 89 15.98 22.54 -6.13
C GLU A 89 17.30 21.76 -6.24
N SER A 90 18.43 22.46 -6.24
CA SER A 90 19.77 21.86 -6.23
C SER A 90 20.02 20.93 -5.04
N LYS A 91 19.42 21.21 -3.88
CA LYS A 91 19.51 20.34 -2.69
C LYS A 91 18.47 19.22 -2.71
N LYS A 92 17.30 19.44 -3.31
CA LYS A 92 16.24 18.44 -3.44
C LYS A 92 16.73 17.20 -4.21
N GLY A 93 17.59 17.36 -5.21
CA GLY A 93 18.14 16.24 -5.98
C GLY A 93 18.94 15.21 -5.15
N LEU A 94 19.49 15.61 -4.00
CA LEU A 94 20.25 14.71 -3.12
C LEU A 94 19.38 14.02 -2.05
N PHE A 95 18.12 14.45 -1.90
CA PHE A 95 17.23 14.02 -0.83
C PHE A 95 17.11 12.50 -0.76
N HIS A 96 16.79 11.82 -1.87
CA HIS A 96 16.58 10.37 -1.85
C HIS A 96 17.84 9.59 -1.47
N THR A 97 19.00 9.98 -2.01
CA THR A 97 20.29 9.37 -1.66
C THR A 97 20.61 9.54 -0.18
N HIS A 98 20.38 10.74 0.36
CA HIS A 98 20.60 11.02 1.77
C HIS A 98 19.59 10.29 2.66
N SER A 99 18.31 10.25 2.29
CA SER A 99 17.26 9.52 3.01
C SER A 99 17.59 8.03 3.14
N SER A 100 18.15 7.41 2.09
CA SER A 100 18.63 6.02 2.16
C SER A 100 19.80 5.85 3.12
N ALA A 101 20.76 6.77 3.13
CA ALA A 101 21.89 6.73 4.07
C ALA A 101 21.42 6.94 5.53
N VAL A 102 20.48 7.86 5.76
CA VAL A 102 19.87 8.09 7.08
C VAL A 102 19.09 6.86 7.54
N ALA A 103 18.36 6.19 6.64
CA ALA A 103 17.66 4.94 6.98
C ALA A 103 18.61 3.80 7.37
N GLN A 104 19.82 3.76 6.80
CA GLN A 104 20.85 2.78 7.20
C GLN A 104 21.45 3.10 8.58
N PHE A 105 21.50 4.39 8.94
CA PHE A 105 21.94 4.85 10.25
C PHE A 105 20.88 4.60 11.33
N LEU A 106 19.61 4.95 11.05
CA LEU A 106 18.46 4.75 11.93
C LEU A 106 17.90 3.32 11.83
N LYS A 107 18.68 2.36 12.36
CA LYS A 107 18.32 0.94 12.35
C LYS A 107 17.05 0.69 13.17
N GLY A 108 16.30 -0.36 12.81
CA GLY A 108 15.08 -0.73 13.54
C GLY A 108 13.85 0.13 13.24
N THR A 109 13.92 0.98 12.22
CA THR A 109 12.75 1.69 11.70
C THR A 109 11.73 0.70 11.13
N HIS A 110 10.48 0.83 11.56
CA HIS A 110 9.36 0.01 11.11
C HIS A 110 8.65 0.62 9.90
N VAL A 111 8.51 1.95 9.90
CA VAL A 111 7.85 2.69 8.83
C VAL A 111 8.72 3.87 8.43
N VAL A 112 8.94 4.02 7.12
CA VAL A 112 9.60 5.19 6.54
C VAL A 112 8.55 5.99 5.78
N ILE A 113 8.40 7.27 6.13
CA ILE A 113 7.45 8.20 5.53
C ILE A 113 8.26 9.32 4.87
N ASN A 114 7.92 9.65 3.62
CA ASN A 114 8.47 10.83 2.96
C ASN A 114 7.37 11.90 2.95
N ALA A 115 7.64 13.06 3.54
CA ALA A 115 6.70 14.16 3.70
C ALA A 115 7.24 15.43 3.01
N ARG A 116 6.35 16.25 2.47
CA ARG A 116 6.70 17.55 1.87
C ARG A 116 6.01 18.75 2.51
N ASN A 117 4.87 18.53 3.13
CA ASN A 117 4.07 19.55 3.79
C ASN A 117 3.55 19.03 5.14
N GLU A 118 3.04 19.96 5.96
CA GLU A 118 2.51 19.66 7.30
C GLU A 118 1.39 18.61 7.25
N ALA A 119 0.57 18.61 6.20
CA ALA A 119 -0.51 17.64 6.04
C ALA A 119 -0.01 16.17 5.98
N ASP A 120 1.18 15.94 5.42
CA ASP A 120 1.81 14.62 5.34
C ASP A 120 2.37 14.13 6.70
N VAL A 121 2.63 15.05 7.64
CA VAL A 121 3.13 14.73 8.99
C VAL A 121 2.06 14.78 10.06
N SER A 122 0.81 15.02 9.68
CA SER A 122 -0.32 15.01 10.63
C SER A 122 -0.35 13.70 11.44
N PRO A 123 -0.51 13.76 12.78
CA PRO A 123 -0.46 12.58 13.65
C PRO A 123 -1.41 11.46 13.21
N ARG A 124 -2.59 11.84 12.71
CA ARG A 124 -3.60 10.90 12.19
C ARG A 124 -3.09 10.08 11.02
N LEU A 125 -2.38 10.70 10.08
CA LEU A 125 -1.89 10.04 8.87
C LEU A 125 -0.72 9.10 9.20
N ILE A 126 0.20 9.56 10.05
CA ILE A 126 1.32 8.75 10.51
C ILE A 126 0.81 7.52 11.26
N MET A 127 -0.08 7.72 12.24
CA MET A 127 -0.64 6.62 13.03
C MET A 127 -1.39 5.61 12.18
N LYS A 128 -2.17 6.06 11.18
CA LYS A 128 -2.81 5.17 10.21
C LYS A 128 -1.79 4.32 9.45
N ARG A 129 -0.67 4.91 9.04
CA ARG A 129 0.39 4.20 8.29
C ARG A 129 1.15 3.21 9.17
N VAL A 130 1.31 3.53 10.44
CA VAL A 130 1.90 2.64 11.48
C VAL A 130 1.00 1.45 11.77
N GLU A 131 -0.32 1.67 11.84
CA GLU A 131 -1.32 0.61 11.94
C GLU A 131 -1.29 -0.31 10.71
N GLU A 132 -1.29 0.26 9.50
CA GLU A 132 -1.25 -0.51 8.26
C GLU A 132 0.03 -1.37 8.15
N ALA A 133 1.17 -0.81 8.55
CA ALA A 133 2.45 -1.54 8.60
C ALA A 133 2.52 -2.58 9.72
N SER A 134 1.58 -2.57 10.68
CA SER A 134 1.54 -3.53 11.79
C SER A 134 1.27 -4.96 11.36
N GLY A 135 0.56 -5.15 10.24
CA GLY A 135 0.12 -6.48 9.81
C GLY A 135 -0.85 -7.19 10.79
N SER A 136 -1.23 -6.54 11.89
CA SER A 136 -2.15 -7.05 12.91
C SER A 136 -3.63 -6.76 12.60
N LYS A 137 -3.89 -6.16 11.43
CA LYS A 137 -5.25 -5.89 10.94
C LYS A 137 -5.86 -7.16 10.34
N TYR A 138 -6.09 -8.16 11.19
CA TYR A 138 -6.87 -9.32 10.80
C TYR A 138 -8.32 -8.90 10.61
N SER A 139 -8.75 -8.73 9.37
CA SER A 139 -10.16 -8.89 9.04
C SER A 139 -10.46 -10.38 9.20
N VAL A 140 -10.67 -10.82 10.45
CA VAL A 140 -11.48 -12.01 10.68
C VAL A 140 -12.80 -11.63 10.07
N HIS A 141 -13.04 -12.09 8.84
CA HIS A 141 -14.38 -12.09 8.28
C HIS A 141 -15.24 -12.70 9.38
N LYS A 142 -16.03 -11.87 10.08
CA LYS A 142 -17.22 -12.32 10.78
C LYS A 142 -18.25 -12.71 9.71
N GLU A 143 -17.83 -13.51 8.73
CA GLU A 143 -18.74 -14.30 7.95
C GLU A 143 -19.29 -15.26 8.98
N SER A 144 -20.51 -14.98 9.44
CA SER A 144 -21.29 -15.96 10.18
C SER A 144 -21.16 -17.26 9.39
N ALA A 145 -20.72 -18.33 10.06
CA ALA A 145 -20.58 -19.64 9.43
C ALA A 145 -21.81 -19.85 8.55
N ARG A 146 -21.61 -19.94 7.22
CA ARG A 146 -22.70 -20.14 6.28
C ARG A 146 -23.54 -21.27 6.85
N LYS A 147 -24.82 -20.99 7.18
CA LYS A 147 -25.72 -22.04 7.65
C LYS A 147 -25.61 -23.17 6.64
N TYR A 148 -25.26 -24.36 7.13
CA TYR A 148 -25.20 -25.55 6.30
C TYR A 148 -26.58 -25.75 5.69
N GLU A 149 -26.73 -25.39 4.42
CA GLU A 149 -27.89 -25.79 3.63
C GLU A 149 -27.58 -27.19 3.12
N PRO A 150 -28.41 -28.20 3.43
CA PRO A 150 -28.28 -29.51 2.84
C PRO A 150 -28.28 -29.38 1.33
N ILE A 151 -27.29 -29.98 0.67
CA ILE A 151 -27.22 -30.00 -0.80
C ILE A 151 -28.49 -30.67 -1.29
N ALA A 152 -29.40 -29.88 -1.86
CA ALA A 152 -30.61 -30.42 -2.47
C ALA A 152 -30.22 -31.40 -3.59
N PRO A 153 -30.95 -32.51 -3.78
CA PRO A 153 -30.68 -33.44 -4.87
C PRO A 153 -30.66 -32.70 -6.19
N VAL A 154 -29.51 -32.70 -6.87
CA VAL A 154 -29.37 -32.12 -8.20
C VAL A 154 -30.20 -32.96 -9.18
N GLY A 155 -31.30 -32.41 -9.67
CA GLY A 155 -32.14 -33.06 -10.67
C GLY A 155 -31.41 -33.13 -12.01
N THR A 156 -31.40 -34.30 -12.65
CA THR A 156 -30.92 -34.42 -14.03
C THR A 156 -31.97 -33.88 -14.98
N SER A 157 -31.61 -33.04 -15.95
CA SER A 157 -32.50 -32.60 -17.05
C SER A 157 -32.85 -33.71 -18.06
N TYR A 158 -32.56 -34.98 -17.73
CA TYR A 158 -32.79 -36.10 -18.62
C TYR A 158 -34.30 -36.34 -18.78
N THR A 159 -34.79 -36.15 -20.00
CA THR A 159 -36.10 -36.62 -20.43
C THR A 159 -35.91 -38.02 -21.02
N PRO A 160 -36.50 -39.06 -20.43
CA PRO A 160 -36.45 -40.40 -21.01
C PRO A 160 -37.07 -40.35 -22.41
N ILE A 161 -36.25 -40.52 -23.44
CA ILE A 161 -36.77 -40.87 -24.75
C ILE A 161 -37.40 -42.26 -24.59
N GLY A 162 -38.73 -42.34 -24.70
CA GLY A 162 -39.48 -43.58 -24.55
C GLY A 162 -38.96 -44.69 -25.48
N LYS A 163 -39.41 -45.93 -25.26
CA LYS A 163 -39.03 -47.11 -26.06
C LYS A 163 -39.07 -46.76 -27.57
N PRO A 164 -37.94 -46.84 -28.29
CA PRO A 164 -37.94 -46.62 -29.74
C PRO A 164 -38.89 -47.59 -30.41
N ASP A 165 -39.83 -47.09 -31.22
CA ASP A 165 -40.77 -47.94 -31.97
C ASP A 165 -40.04 -48.60 -33.15
N ILE A 166 -39.48 -49.78 -32.88
CA ILE A 166 -38.66 -50.57 -33.81
C ILE A 166 -39.49 -51.01 -35.03
N GLY A 167 -40.83 -51.04 -34.92
CA GLY A 167 -41.73 -51.35 -36.03
C GLY A 167 -41.78 -50.27 -37.10
N ALA A 168 -41.66 -49.00 -36.70
CA ALA A 168 -41.62 -47.87 -37.62
C ALA A 168 -40.26 -47.77 -38.34
N LEU A 169 -39.13 -48.00 -37.63
CA LEU A 169 -37.79 -47.98 -38.23
C LEU A 169 -37.57 -49.07 -39.29
N ARG A 170 -38.23 -50.22 -39.15
CA ARG A 170 -38.11 -51.35 -40.10
C ARG A 170 -38.93 -51.16 -41.38
N LYS A 171 -39.90 -50.24 -41.40
CA LYS A 171 -40.76 -50.00 -42.57
C LYS A 171 -40.14 -49.06 -43.62
N THR A 172 -39.06 -48.36 -43.29
CA THR A 172 -38.33 -47.53 -44.24
C THR A 172 -37.05 -48.25 -44.70
N GLY A 173 -37.19 -49.07 -45.74
CA GLY A 173 -36.07 -49.51 -46.59
C GLY A 173 -35.55 -48.34 -47.46
N PRO A 174 -34.36 -48.48 -48.08
CA PRO A 174 -33.57 -47.33 -48.53
C PRO A 174 -34.02 -46.83 -49.90
N SER A 175 -34.40 -45.55 -49.99
CA SER A 175 -34.44 -44.67 -51.19
C SER A 175 -35.06 -43.33 -50.73
N SER A 176 -34.70 -42.12 -51.15
CA SER A 176 -33.65 -41.53 -51.98
C SER A 176 -33.53 -40.06 -51.55
N VAL A 177 -32.37 -39.48 -51.81
CA VAL A 177 -31.95 -38.06 -51.71
C VAL A 177 -33.04 -36.97 -51.73
N ALA A 178 -33.01 -36.08 -50.72
CA ALA A 178 -33.40 -34.65 -50.68
C ALA A 178 -33.91 -34.33 -49.25
N ALA A 179 -33.53 -33.28 -48.52
CA ALA A 179 -32.76 -32.08 -48.75
C ALA A 179 -32.16 -31.63 -47.40
N ALA A 180 -31.08 -30.84 -47.43
CA ALA A 180 -30.41 -30.32 -46.24
C ALA A 180 -31.37 -29.55 -45.31
N PRO A 181 -31.31 -29.76 -43.98
CA PRO A 181 -32.11 -28.98 -43.04
C PRO A 181 -31.58 -27.53 -42.96
N PRO A 182 -32.46 -26.54 -42.77
CA PRO A 182 -32.07 -25.13 -42.77
C PRO A 182 -31.21 -24.80 -41.55
N ALA A 183 -30.14 -24.03 -41.79
CA ALA A 183 -29.30 -23.48 -40.75
C ALA A 183 -30.14 -22.60 -39.79
N LYS A 184 -30.15 -22.94 -38.50
CA LYS A 184 -30.64 -22.01 -37.46
C LYS A 184 -29.75 -20.78 -37.50
N LYS A 185 -30.35 -19.60 -37.72
CA LYS A 185 -29.66 -18.31 -37.68
C LYS A 185 -28.96 -18.17 -36.32
N ALA A 186 -27.63 -18.20 -36.32
CA ALA A 186 -26.86 -17.59 -35.26
C ALA A 186 -27.11 -16.08 -35.34
N SER A 187 -27.74 -15.51 -34.31
CA SER A 187 -27.79 -14.05 -34.14
C SER A 187 -26.37 -13.58 -33.83
N LEU A 188 -25.65 -13.22 -34.89
CA LEU A 188 -24.40 -12.49 -34.81
C LEU A 188 -24.70 -11.08 -34.30
N VAL A 189 -24.45 -10.85 -33.01
CA VAL A 189 -24.23 -9.50 -32.50
C VAL A 189 -22.78 -9.15 -32.84
N TYR A 190 -22.57 -8.40 -33.91
CA TYR A 190 -21.30 -7.70 -34.15
C TYR A 190 -21.43 -6.23 -33.70
N PRO A 191 -20.36 -5.66 -33.14
CA PRO A 191 -20.35 -4.33 -32.54
C PRO A 191 -20.42 -3.24 -33.62
N ILE A 192 -21.16 -2.17 -33.34
CA ILE A 192 -21.14 -0.97 -34.19
C ILE A 192 -19.80 -0.27 -33.97
N ALA A 193 -19.04 -0.23 -35.06
CA ALA A 193 -17.86 0.59 -35.20
C ALA A 193 -18.24 2.08 -35.23
N ILE A 194 -17.37 2.83 -34.55
CA ILE A 194 -17.02 4.24 -34.70
C ILE A 194 -17.36 4.78 -36.10
N SER A 195 -18.14 5.86 -36.13
CA SER A 195 -18.23 6.76 -37.28
C SER A 195 -17.66 8.11 -36.86
N ILE A 196 -16.48 8.39 -37.41
CA ILE A 196 -15.87 9.72 -37.51
C ILE A 196 -16.61 10.43 -38.65
N LEU A 197 -17.08 11.65 -38.41
CA LEU A 197 -17.27 12.65 -39.47
C LEU A 197 -17.11 14.04 -38.87
N THR A 198 -16.08 14.71 -39.39
CA THR A 198 -15.90 16.16 -39.66
C THR A 198 -16.20 17.17 -38.57
#